data_AF-A0A4S1FR83-F1
#
_entry.id   AF-A0A4S1FR83-F1
#
_cell.length_a   1.000
_cell.length_b   1.000
_cell.length_c   1.000
_cell.angle_alpha   90.00
_cell.angle_beta   90.00
_cell.angle_gamma   90.00
#
_symmetry.space_group_name_H-M   'P 1'
#
loop_
_entity.id
_entity.type
_entity.pdbx_description
1 polymer ?
#
loop_
_entity_poly.entity_id
_entity_poly.type
_entity_poly.pdbx_seq_one_letter_code
_entity_poly.pdbx_strand_id
1 'polypeptide(L)'
;MDTQLDDKAPEDLELENSLAESLADLAPDTRTVSEDEFVEVVGGALEAVGGTLLFKMCVQNDGEDQHVAAACVGDGGNRQFLLLTLPAVGGALKVETASRSTNPVAGIAAAYAGLMDVFQTAA
;
A
#
# COMPACT_ATOMS: atom_id res chain seq x y z
N MET A 1 29.52 -34.85 37.89
CA MET A 1 28.97 -36.18 37.62
C MET A 1 27.47 -36.06 37.86
N ASP A 2 26.60 -35.90 36.88
CA ASP A 2 26.71 -36.15 35.43
C ASP A 2 25.67 -35.33 34.67
N THR A 3 26.10 -34.69 33.59
CA THR A 3 25.27 -34.27 32.46
C THR A 3 24.71 -35.49 31.74
N GLN A 4 23.44 -35.48 31.30
CA GLN A 4 22.78 -36.29 30.24
C GLN A 4 21.36 -36.67 30.68
N LEU A 5 20.29 -36.62 29.88
CA LEU A 5 20.05 -36.25 28.49
C LEU A 5 18.53 -36.06 28.44
N ASP A 6 18.05 -34.96 27.88
CA ASP A 6 16.66 -34.75 27.49
C ASP A 6 16.18 -35.92 26.61
N ASP A 7 15.43 -36.85 27.20
CA ASP A 7 14.68 -37.88 26.49
C ASP A 7 13.31 -37.29 26.13
N LYS A 8 13.32 -36.24 25.29
CA LYS A 8 12.10 -35.77 24.64
C LYS A 8 11.78 -36.82 23.57
N ALA A 9 10.71 -37.57 23.78
CA ALA A 9 10.31 -38.67 22.92
C ALA A 9 10.36 -38.24 21.44
N PRO A 10 10.79 -39.12 20.51
CA PRO A 10 10.92 -38.78 19.10
C PRO A 10 9.61 -38.25 18.50
N GLU A 11 8.47 -38.71 19.03
CA GLU A 11 7.14 -38.28 18.62
C GLU A 11 6.88 -36.79 18.88
N ASP A 12 7.37 -36.24 20.00
CA ASP A 12 7.22 -34.81 20.36
C ASP A 12 8.00 -33.90 19.40
N LEU A 13 9.19 -34.33 18.95
CA LEU A 13 10.00 -33.61 17.97
C LEU A 13 9.38 -33.67 16.56
N GLU A 14 8.75 -34.79 16.21
CA GLU A 14 8.04 -34.94 14.93
C GLU A 14 6.78 -34.08 14.89
N LEU A 15 6.03 -34.01 16.00
CA LEU A 15 4.87 -33.12 16.16
C LEU A 15 5.28 -31.64 16.08
N GLU A 16 6.36 -31.24 16.74
CA GLU A 16 6.88 -29.87 16.68
C GLU A 16 7.36 -29.50 15.26
N ASN A 17 8.03 -30.41 14.55
CA ASN A 17 8.43 -30.18 13.16
C ASN A 17 7.22 -30.10 12.21
N SER A 18 6.21 -30.95 12.39
CA SER A 18 4.98 -30.91 11.58
C SER A 18 4.18 -29.63 11.83
N LEU A 19 4.14 -29.16 13.08
CA LEU A 19 3.52 -27.87 13.43
C LEU A 19 4.33 -26.69 12.87
N ALA A 20 5.65 -26.74 12.93
CA ALA A 20 6.53 -25.70 12.37
C ALA A 20 6.43 -25.64 10.84
N GLU A 21 6.37 -26.79 10.16
CA GLU A 21 6.18 -26.89 8.71
C GLU A 21 4.78 -26.38 8.31
N SER A 22 3.73 -26.77 9.03
CA SER A 22 2.38 -26.28 8.77
C SER A 22 2.20 -24.79 9.08
N LEU A 23 2.98 -24.21 10.00
CA LEU A 23 3.02 -22.77 10.28
C LEU A 23 3.88 -21.99 9.27
N ALA A 24 4.89 -22.63 8.67
CA ALA A 24 5.71 -22.04 7.62
C ALA A 24 4.93 -21.91 6.31
N ASP A 25 4.06 -22.89 5.97
CA ASP A 25 3.12 -22.81 4.84
C ASP A 25 1.95 -21.82 5.10
N LEU A 26 1.64 -21.54 6.37
CA LEU A 26 0.64 -20.57 6.77
C LEU A 26 1.20 -19.17 7.04
N ALA A 27 2.53 -19.01 7.01
CA ALA A 27 3.14 -17.70 7.05
C ALA A 27 2.63 -16.97 5.80
N PRO A 28 1.86 -15.87 5.94
CA PRO A 28 1.47 -15.12 4.78
C PRO A 28 2.76 -14.74 4.09
N ASP A 29 2.96 -15.21 2.86
CA ASP A 29 3.98 -14.67 1.98
C ASP A 29 3.89 -13.16 2.18
N THR A 30 4.93 -12.55 2.75
CA THR A 30 5.02 -11.10 2.87
C THR A 30 5.28 -10.57 1.46
N ARG A 31 4.31 -10.79 0.58
CA ARG A 31 4.26 -10.29 -0.77
C ARG A 31 3.99 -8.82 -0.60
N THR A 32 5.08 -8.07 -0.56
CA THR A 32 5.03 -6.62 -0.63
C THR A 32 4.25 -6.25 -1.88
N VAL A 33 3.34 -5.31 -1.73
CA VAL A 33 2.58 -4.82 -2.87
C VAL A 33 3.55 -4.08 -3.76
N SER A 34 3.67 -4.51 -5.02
CA SER A 34 4.52 -3.80 -5.97
C SER A 34 3.86 -2.50 -6.40
N GLU A 35 4.66 -1.49 -6.76
CA GLU A 35 4.13 -0.19 -7.19
C GLU A 35 3.21 -0.33 -8.41
N ASP A 36 3.52 -1.25 -9.33
CA ASP A 36 2.67 -1.53 -10.50
C ASP A 36 1.31 -2.15 -10.13
N GLU A 37 1.28 -3.11 -9.20
CA GLU A 37 0.04 -3.72 -8.72
C GLU A 37 -0.86 -2.66 -8.04
N PHE A 38 -0.26 -1.80 -7.22
CA PHE A 38 -0.97 -0.71 -6.58
C PHE A 38 -1.65 0.22 -7.60
N VAL A 39 -0.94 0.55 -8.68
CA VAL A 39 -1.44 1.48 -9.71
C VAL A 39 -2.49 0.86 -10.58
N GLU A 40 -2.34 -0.42 -10.92
CA GLU A 40 -3.35 -1.12 -11.70
C GLU A 40 -4.68 -1.14 -10.95
N VAL A 41 -4.64 -1.48 -9.65
CA VAL A 41 -5.82 -1.55 -8.79
C VAL A 41 -6.42 -0.16 -8.55
N VAL A 42 -5.58 0.82 -8.17
CA VAL A 42 -6.05 2.19 -7.90
C VAL A 42 -6.52 2.87 -9.18
N GLY A 43 -5.80 2.69 -10.29
CA GLY A 43 -6.15 3.22 -11.60
C GLY A 43 -7.48 2.65 -12.09
N GLY A 44 -7.67 1.33 -12.03
CA GLY A 44 -8.94 0.70 -12.39
C GLY A 44 -10.10 1.15 -11.50
N ALA A 45 -9.86 1.30 -10.20
CA ALA A 45 -10.88 1.80 -9.26
C ALA A 45 -11.23 3.28 -9.54
N LEU A 46 -10.23 4.11 -9.85
CA LEU A 46 -10.44 5.52 -10.18
C LEU A 46 -11.19 5.67 -11.50
N GLU A 47 -10.83 4.92 -12.54
CA GLU A 47 -11.52 4.96 -13.82
C GLU A 47 -13.02 4.62 -13.66
N ALA A 48 -13.34 3.61 -12.84
CA ALA A 48 -14.72 3.22 -12.57
C ALA A 48 -15.57 4.33 -11.90
N VAL A 49 -14.94 5.25 -11.16
CA VAL A 49 -15.62 6.37 -10.49
C VAL A 49 -15.48 7.70 -11.23
N GLY A 50 -14.91 7.71 -12.44
CA GLY A 50 -14.61 8.93 -13.19
C GLY A 50 -13.49 9.77 -12.54
N GLY A 51 -12.59 9.10 -11.83
CA GLY A 51 -11.37 9.66 -11.28
C GLY A 51 -10.18 9.48 -12.21
N THR A 52 -9.20 10.35 -12.07
CA THR A 52 -7.92 10.30 -12.77
C THR A 52 -6.79 10.26 -11.74
N LEU A 53 -5.88 9.31 -11.92
CA LEU A 53 -4.64 9.27 -11.16
C LEU A 53 -3.73 10.41 -11.63
N LEU A 54 -3.29 11.27 -10.72
CA LEU A 54 -2.40 12.39 -11.02
C LEU A 54 -0.95 11.94 -11.01
N PHE A 55 -0.55 11.26 -9.94
CA PHE A 55 0.78 10.69 -9.77
C PHE A 55 0.79 9.64 -8.65
N LYS A 56 1.87 8.86 -8.62
CA LYS A 56 2.18 7.87 -7.60
C LYS A 56 3.58 8.11 -7.05
N MET A 57 3.81 7.74 -5.80
CA MET A 57 5.12 7.80 -5.16
C MET A 57 5.19 6.80 -4.01
N CYS A 58 6.33 6.13 -3.84
CA CYS A 58 6.69 5.47 -2.59
C CYS A 58 7.29 6.51 -1.62
N VAL A 59 6.66 6.70 -0.46
CA VAL A 59 7.20 7.55 0.63
C VAL A 59 7.51 6.69 1.84
N GLN A 60 8.61 7.00 2.52
CA GLN A 60 8.91 6.40 3.81
C GLN A 60 8.27 7.25 4.90
N ASN A 61 7.39 6.65 5.71
CA ASN A 61 6.65 7.33 6.76
C ASN A 61 6.83 6.55 8.07
N ASP A 62 7.34 7.20 9.12
CA ASP A 62 7.65 6.57 10.42
C ASP A 62 8.52 5.28 10.33
N GLY A 63 9.34 5.16 9.28
CA GLY A 63 10.23 4.00 9.06
C GLY A 63 9.58 2.83 8.30
N GLU A 64 8.32 2.99 7.87
CA GLU A 64 7.64 2.05 6.98
C GLU A 64 7.48 2.65 5.58
N ASP A 65 7.78 1.86 4.55
CA ASP A 65 7.53 2.28 3.17
C ASP A 65 6.02 2.25 2.89
N GLN A 66 5.50 3.30 2.27
CA GLN A 66 4.08 3.46 1.94
C GLN A 66 3.94 3.90 0.48
N HIS A 67 3.10 3.20 -0.27
CA HIS A 67 2.64 3.59 -1.59
C HIS A 67 1.59 4.69 -1.44
N VAL A 68 1.85 5.86 -2.03
CA VAL A 68 0.92 6.99 -2.03
C VAL A 68 0.56 7.33 -3.47
N ALA A 69 -0.73 7.36 -3.74
CA ALA A 69 -1.30 7.84 -5.00
C ALA A 69 -2.12 9.11 -4.72
N ALA A 70 -1.89 10.13 -5.55
CA ALA A 70 -2.74 11.30 -5.61
C ALA A 70 -3.69 11.14 -6.79
N ALA A 71 -4.97 11.33 -6.54
CA ALA A 71 -6.02 11.21 -7.53
C ALA A 71 -6.96 12.41 -7.49
N CYS A 72 -7.60 12.66 -8.62
CA CYS A 72 -8.62 13.68 -8.78
C CYS A 72 -9.92 13.01 -9.20
N VAL A 73 -11.05 13.35 -8.60
CA VAL A 73 -12.38 12.88 -9.01
C VAL A 73 -13.27 14.06 -9.34
N GLY A 74 -13.91 13.99 -10.51
CA GLY A 74 -14.76 15.04 -11.05
C GLY A 74 -13.99 16.13 -11.80
N ASP A 75 -14.76 17.01 -12.46
CA ASP A 75 -14.24 17.99 -13.42
C ASP A 75 -14.40 19.44 -12.94
N GLY A 76 -13.49 20.30 -13.39
CA GLY A 76 -13.57 21.75 -13.24
C GLY A 76 -13.53 22.23 -11.77
N GLY A 77 -14.45 23.11 -11.40
CA GLY A 77 -14.46 23.80 -10.10
C GLY A 77 -14.87 22.96 -8.90
N ASN A 78 -15.41 21.76 -9.11
CA ASN A 78 -15.84 20.83 -8.05
C ASN A 78 -14.96 19.58 -7.94
N ARG A 79 -13.79 19.60 -8.57
CA ARG A 79 -12.87 18.48 -8.50
C ARG A 79 -12.40 18.24 -7.07
N GLN A 80 -12.46 16.98 -6.63
CA GLN A 80 -11.99 16.57 -5.32
C GLN A 80 -10.66 15.85 -5.47
N PHE A 81 -9.69 16.25 -4.65
CA PHE A 81 -8.40 15.58 -4.58
C PHE A 81 -8.41 14.54 -3.48
N LEU A 82 -8.00 13.33 -3.84
CA LEU A 82 -7.94 12.17 -2.97
C LEU A 82 -6.48 11.73 -2.85
N LEU A 83 -6.08 11.39 -1.64
CA LEU A 83 -4.87 10.66 -1.35
C LEU A 83 -5.25 9.23 -1.00
N LEU A 84 -4.65 8.29 -1.71
CA LEU A 84 -4.71 6.88 -1.41
C LEU A 84 -3.36 6.47 -0.87
N THR A 85 -3.32 5.88 0.32
CA THR A 85 -2.08 5.45 0.98
C THR A 85 -2.21 3.98 1.35
N LEU A 86 -1.25 3.18 0.93
CA LEU A 86 -1.16 1.75 1.21
C LEU A 86 0.22 1.44 1.78
N PRO A 87 0.32 0.78 2.95
CA PRO A 87 1.60 0.28 3.43
C PRO A 87 2.24 -0.67 2.40
N ALA A 88 3.55 -0.56 2.18
CA ALA A 88 4.27 -1.40 1.21
C ALA A 88 4.24 -2.89 1.58
N VAL A 89 4.12 -3.19 2.88
CA VAL A 89 3.89 -4.53 3.42
C VAL A 89 2.48 -5.08 3.10
N GLY A 90 1.64 -4.31 2.41
CA GLY A 90 0.24 -4.61 2.18
C GLY A 90 -0.64 -4.24 3.36
N GLY A 91 -1.96 -4.21 3.15
CA GLY A 91 -2.91 -3.89 4.21
C GLY A 91 -4.10 -3.06 3.73
N ALA A 92 -4.67 -2.27 4.64
CA ALA A 92 -5.81 -1.43 4.34
C ALA A 92 -5.40 -0.21 3.52
N LEU A 93 -6.06 -0.02 2.37
CA LEU A 93 -5.96 1.20 1.59
C LEU A 93 -6.65 2.34 2.34
N LYS A 94 -5.88 3.30 2.80
CA LYS A 94 -6.40 4.52 3.41
C LYS A 94 -6.74 5.51 2.31
N VAL A 95 -7.98 6.01 2.29
CA VAL A 95 -8.42 7.03 1.34
C VAL A 95 -8.85 8.28 2.10
N GLU A 96 -8.23 9.41 1.81
CA GLU A 96 -8.51 10.69 2.45
C GLU A 96 -8.61 11.81 1.40
N THR A 97 -9.43 12.82 1.65
CA THR A 97 -9.40 14.05 0.85
C THR A 97 -8.11 14.81 1.13
N ALA A 98 -7.45 15.36 0.11
CA ALA A 98 -6.21 16.13 0.28
C ALA A 98 -6.36 17.28 1.29
N SER A 99 -7.53 17.93 1.35
CA SER A 99 -7.84 19.01 2.32
C SER A 99 -7.85 18.57 3.78
N ARG A 100 -7.98 17.27 4.07
CA ARG A 100 -8.01 16.71 5.43
C ARG A 100 -6.78 15.85 5.75
N SER A 101 -5.90 15.63 4.78
CA SER A 101 -4.72 14.81 4.98
C SER A 101 -3.56 15.64 5.52
N THR A 102 -2.85 15.11 6.50
CA THR A 102 -1.59 15.69 7.00
C THR A 102 -0.37 15.20 6.21
N ASN A 103 -0.57 14.34 5.21
CA ASN A 103 0.52 13.82 4.40
C ASN A 103 1.06 14.95 3.50
N PRO A 104 2.39 15.19 3.47
CA PRO A 104 2.98 16.24 2.63
C PRO A 104 2.62 16.12 1.15
N VAL A 105 2.36 14.89 0.67
CA VAL A 105 1.94 14.62 -0.71
C VAL A 105 0.59 15.29 -1.04
N ALA A 106 -0.29 15.48 -0.05
CA ALA A 106 -1.58 16.15 -0.23
C ALA A 106 -1.44 17.61 -0.67
N GLY A 107 -0.42 18.32 -0.18
CA GLY A 107 -0.15 19.70 -0.58
C GLY A 107 0.28 19.83 -2.04
N ILE A 108 0.86 18.76 -2.60
CA ILE A 108 1.38 18.75 -3.98
C ILE A 108 0.29 18.29 -4.97
N ALA A 109 -0.68 17.48 -4.53
CA ALA A 109 -1.78 16.96 -5.37
C ALA A 109 -2.50 18.07 -6.15
N ALA A 110 -2.92 19.14 -5.48
CA ALA A 110 -3.64 20.24 -6.12
C ALA A 110 -2.76 21.02 -7.12
N ALA A 111 -1.48 21.22 -6.80
CA ALA A 111 -0.53 21.89 -7.69
C ALA A 111 -0.25 21.05 -8.95
N TYR A 112 -0.13 19.73 -8.79
CA TYR A 112 0.10 18.80 -9.90
C TYR A 112 -1.10 18.71 -10.85
N ALA A 113 -2.32 18.69 -10.30
CA ALA A 113 -3.53 18.77 -11.11
C ALA A 113 -3.63 20.08 -11.91
N GLY A 114 -3.24 21.21 -11.29
CA GLY A 114 -3.16 22.48 -11.99
C GLY A 114 -2.15 22.48 -13.14
N LEU A 115 -1.02 21.78 -13.00
CA LEU A 115 -0.08 21.58 -14.10
C LEU A 115 -0.69 20.72 -15.22
N MET A 116 -1.32 19.59 -14.87
CA MET A 116 -1.94 18.71 -15.86
C MET A 116 -3.04 19.40 -16.66
N ASP A 117 -3.86 20.27 -16.05
CA ASP A 117 -4.85 21.08 -16.77
C ASP A 117 -4.20 21.94 -17.86
N VAL A 118 -3.08 22.59 -17.55
CA VAL A 118 -2.37 23.46 -18.51
C VAL A 118 -1.78 22.61 -19.64
N PHE A 119 -1.22 21.45 -19.33
CA PHE A 119 -0.70 20.53 -20.34
C PHE A 119 -1.79 19.95 -21.23
N GLN A 120 -2.97 19.63 -20.69
CA GLN A 120 -4.11 19.14 -21.48
C GLN A 120 -4.76 20.25 -22.31
N THR A 121 -4.81 21.49 -21.81
CA THR A 121 -5.35 22.64 -22.55
C THR A 121 -4.42 23.09 -23.69
N ALA A 122 -3.13 22.74 -23.62
CA ALA A 122 -2.13 23.07 -24.63
C ALA A 122 -1.94 22.00 -25.73
N ALA A 123 -2.64 20.86 -25.63
CA ALA A 123 -2.59 19.75 -26.60
C ALA A 123 -3.83 19.74 -27.51
#